data_AF-A0AAU5L814-F1
#
_entry.id   AF-A0AAU5L814-F1
#
_cell.length_a   1.000
_cell.length_b   1.000
_cell.length_c   1.000
_cell.angle_alpha   90.00
_cell.angle_beta   90.00
_cell.angle_gamma   90.00
#
_symmetry.space_group_name_H-M   'P 1'
#
loop_
_entity.id
_entity.type
_entity.pdbx_description
1 polymer ?
#
loop_
_entity_poly.entity_id
_entity_poly.type
_entity_poly.pdbx_seq_one_letter_code
_entity_poly.pdbx_strand_id
1 'polypeptide(L)'
;MLLRPVAGPGTRVPGPATWWAAHHVALRGVGTKVLHHPVVGDLTLDWDTLASTTDTDQQLVVRSAEPGSPSHDALRILASWADAPADSPAG
;
A
#
# COMPACT_ATOMS: atom_id res chain seq x y z
N MET A 1 28.32 9.61 -41.28
CA MET A 1 26.98 10.12 -40.89
C MET A 1 26.70 9.62 -39.47
N LEU A 2 26.84 10.48 -38.46
CA LEU A 2 26.58 10.13 -37.05
C LEU A 2 25.33 10.91 -36.59
N LEU A 3 24.26 10.18 -36.25
CA LEU A 3 23.08 10.76 -35.62
C LEU A 3 23.40 11.00 -34.15
N ARG A 4 23.33 12.27 -33.71
CA ARG A 4 23.35 12.64 -32.29
C ARG A 4 21.94 12.44 -31.73
N PRO A 5 21.74 11.74 -30.60
CA PRO A 5 20.44 11.71 -29.96
C PRO A 5 20.15 13.07 -29.32
N VAL A 6 18.99 13.65 -29.64
CA VAL A 6 18.45 14.81 -28.92
C VAL A 6 17.78 14.27 -27.65
N ALA A 7 18.33 14.58 -26.49
CA ALA A 7 17.67 14.30 -25.22
C ALA A 7 16.64 15.41 -24.98
N GLY A 8 15.36 15.09 -25.11
CA GLY A 8 14.29 15.92 -24.54
C GLY A 8 14.40 15.92 -23.01
N PRO A 9 13.88 16.94 -22.31
CA PRO A 9 13.95 17.01 -20.85
C PRO A 9 13.09 15.89 -20.25
N GLY A 10 13.71 14.73 -20.02
CA GLY A 10 13.13 13.66 -19.24
C GLY A 10 13.16 14.06 -17.77
N THR A 11 11.98 14.18 -17.17
CA THR A 11 11.82 14.30 -15.72
C THR A 11 12.41 13.04 -15.08
N ARG A 12 13.68 13.11 -14.65
CA ARG A 12 14.31 12.01 -13.93
C ARG A 12 13.67 11.96 -12.55
N VAL A 13 12.88 10.91 -12.28
CA VAL A 13 12.45 10.63 -10.91
C VAL A 13 13.70 10.40 -10.04
N PRO A 14 13.79 11.01 -8.86
CA PRO A 14 14.96 10.87 -8.00
C PRO A 14 15.18 9.40 -7.64
N GLY A 15 16.45 9.03 -7.42
CA GLY A 15 16.82 7.67 -7.04
C GLY A 15 16.37 7.32 -5.62
N PRO A 16 16.35 6.03 -5.26
CA PRO A 16 15.85 5.57 -3.96
C PRO A 16 16.56 6.27 -2.78
N ALA A 17 17.88 6.46 -2.85
CA ALA A 17 18.64 7.15 -1.80
C ALA A 17 18.12 8.57 -1.51
N THR A 18 17.69 9.31 -2.53
CA THR A 18 17.12 10.65 -2.37
C THR A 18 15.74 10.60 -1.72
N TRP A 19 14.90 9.61 -2.07
CA TRP A 19 13.61 9.40 -1.41
C TRP A 19 13.77 9.03 0.07
N TRP A 20 14.70 8.12 0.39
CA TRP A 20 15.01 7.72 1.76
C TRP A 20 15.55 8.87 2.60
N ALA A 21 16.44 9.70 2.05
CA ALA A 21 16.98 10.87 2.74
C ALA A 21 15.92 11.95 3.01
N ALA A 22 14.87 12.01 2.20
CA ALA A 22 13.76 12.95 2.37
C ALA A 22 12.66 12.45 3.32
N HIS A 23 12.65 11.16 3.67
CA HIS A 23 11.58 10.56 4.48
C HIS A 23 12.02 10.32 5.92
N HIS A 24 11.58 11.21 6.83
CA HIS A 24 11.56 10.88 8.25
C HIS A 24 10.48 9.82 8.49
N VAL A 25 10.89 8.56 8.65
CA VAL A 25 9.99 7.46 9.01
C VAL A 25 9.57 7.63 10.46
N ALA A 26 8.37 8.16 10.68
CA ALA A 26 7.74 8.11 11.99
C ALA A 26 7.14 6.71 12.19
N LEU A 27 7.50 6.03 13.29
CA LEU A 27 6.80 4.85 13.74
C LEU A 27 5.40 5.27 14.21
N ARG A 28 4.44 5.28 13.30
CA ARG A 28 3.03 5.45 13.63
C ARG A 28 2.48 4.05 13.87
N GLY A 29 1.85 3.82 15.02
CA GLY A 29 1.18 2.55 15.31
C GLY A 29 -0.22 2.48 14.72
N VAL A 30 -0.83 3.65 14.46
CA VAL A 30 -2.20 3.77 13.96
C VAL A 30 -2.35 4.98 13.03
N GLY A 31 -3.41 5.00 12.23
CA GLY A 31 -3.85 6.19 11.51
C GLY A 31 -4.89 5.90 10.43
N THR A 32 -5.20 6.90 9.62
CA THR A 32 -6.13 6.77 8.50
C THR A 32 -5.40 7.03 7.18
N LYS A 33 -5.73 6.27 6.14
CA LYS A 33 -5.16 6.37 4.80
C LYS A 33 -6.26 6.32 3.75
N VAL A 34 -6.17 7.22 2.78
CA VAL A 34 -6.97 7.15 1.55
C VAL A 34 -6.19 6.38 0.50
N LEU A 35 -6.80 5.35 -0.07
CA LEU A 35 -6.27 4.53 -1.15
C LEU A 35 -7.14 4.67 -2.38
N HIS A 36 -6.53 4.80 -3.55
CA HIS A 36 -7.23 4.78 -4.82
C HIS A 36 -7.17 3.35 -5.39
N HIS A 37 -8.26 2.59 -5.26
CA HIS A 37 -8.36 1.24 -5.81
C HIS A 37 -8.92 1.29 -7.23
N PRO A 38 -8.30 0.62 -8.23
CA PRO A 38 -8.69 0.76 -9.64
C PRO A 38 -10.12 0.28 -9.94
N VAL A 39 -10.69 -0.60 -9.11
CA VAL A 39 -12.03 -1.17 -9.35
C VAL A 39 -13.11 -0.57 -8.46
N VAL A 40 -12.82 -0.28 -7.19
CA VAL A 40 -13.83 0.18 -6.22
C VAL A 40 -13.69 1.66 -5.86
N GLY A 41 -12.74 2.35 -6.49
CA GLY A 41 -12.48 3.76 -6.26
C GLY A 41 -11.80 4.02 -4.92
N ASP A 42 -12.20 5.11 -4.27
CA ASP A 42 -11.53 5.61 -3.08
C ASP A 42 -11.92 4.80 -1.83
N LEU A 43 -10.90 4.40 -1.08
CA LEU A 43 -11.02 3.69 0.19
C LEU A 43 -10.39 4.54 1.29
N THR A 44 -11.21 5.03 2.21
CA THR A 44 -10.75 5.62 3.47
C THR A 44 -10.64 4.51 4.48
N LEU A 45 -9.42 4.11 4.79
CA LEU A 45 -9.13 2.99 5.67
C LEU A 45 -8.35 3.46 6.89
N ASP A 46 -8.80 3.05 8.07
CA ASP A 46 -7.97 3.05 9.25
C ASP A 46 -6.94 1.93 9.14
N TRP A 47 -5.78 2.13 9.74
CA TRP A 47 -4.74 1.14 9.82
C TRP A 47 -4.14 1.10 11.22
N ASP A 48 -3.82 -0.12 11.66
CA ASP A 48 -3.21 -0.40 12.94
C ASP A 48 -2.05 -1.38 12.74
N THR A 49 -0.91 -1.10 13.35
CA THR A 49 0.24 -1.99 13.39
C THR A 49 0.32 -2.65 14.76
N LEU A 50 0.16 -3.96 14.76
CA LEU A 50 0.22 -4.82 15.94
C LEU A 50 1.55 -5.57 15.91
N ALA A 51 2.45 -5.26 16.83
CA ALA A 51 3.71 -6.00 16.97
C ALA A 51 3.46 -7.35 17.66
N SER A 52 4.12 -8.40 17.18
CA SER A 52 4.04 -9.71 17.84
C SER A 52 4.77 -9.67 19.17
N THR A 53 4.16 -10.29 20.19
CA THR A 53 4.76 -10.41 21.53
C THR A 53 5.70 -11.60 21.64
N THR A 54 5.68 -12.52 20.67
CA THR A 54 6.48 -13.75 20.67
C THR A 54 7.65 -13.68 19.69
N ASP A 55 7.58 -12.80 18.69
CA ASP A 55 8.62 -12.60 17.68
C ASP A 55 8.72 -11.11 17.33
N THR A 56 9.77 -10.44 17.80
CA THR A 56 9.97 -8.98 17.64
C THR A 56 10.13 -8.55 16.18
N ASP A 57 10.49 -9.48 15.29
CA ASP A 57 10.66 -9.19 13.86
C ASP A 57 9.34 -9.32 13.08
N GLN A 58 8.24 -9.73 13.73
CA GLN A 58 6.92 -9.85 13.12
C GLN A 58 5.96 -8.76 13.56
N GLN A 59 5.21 -8.22 12.58
CA GLN A 59 4.12 -7.28 12.81
C GLN A 59 2.96 -7.57 11.88
N LEU A 60 1.74 -7.37 12.37
CA LEU A 60 0.50 -7.41 11.59
C LEU A 60 0.04 -5.97 11.34
N VAL A 61 -0.27 -5.64 10.08
CA VAL A 61 -0.93 -4.39 9.74
C VAL A 61 -2.38 -4.68 9.38
N VAL A 62 -3.30 -4.26 10.23
CA VAL A 62 -4.74 -4.34 9.97
C VAL A 62 -5.15 -3.09 9.21
N ARG A 63 -6.03 -3.25 8.21
CA ARG A 63 -6.72 -2.13 7.58
C ARG A 63 -8.22 -2.35 7.66
N SER A 64 -8.94 -1.38 8.19
CA SER A 64 -10.39 -1.44 8.42
C SER A 64 -11.06 -0.22 7.82
N ALA A 65 -12.37 -0.31 7.61
CA ALA A 65 -13.21 0.81 7.24
C ALA A 65 -14.35 0.91 8.24
N GLU A 66 -14.80 2.14 8.52
CA GLU A 66 -15.93 2.40 9.42
C GLU A 66 -17.16 1.59 8.96
N PRO A 67 -17.81 0.82 9.84
CA PRO A 67 -18.99 0.03 9.48
C PRO A 67 -20.10 0.88 8.84
N GLY A 68 -20.68 0.40 7.74
CA GLY A 68 -21.72 1.11 6.99
C GLY A 68 -21.22 2.27 6.13
N SER A 69 -19.90 2.52 6.08
CA SER A 69 -19.32 3.47 5.14
C SER A 69 -19.23 2.91 3.72
N PRO A 70 -19.12 3.77 2.68
CA PRO A 70 -18.86 3.31 1.31
C PRO A 70 -17.59 2.46 1.20
N SER A 71 -16.54 2.79 1.98
CA SER A 71 -15.30 2.03 1.99
C SER A 71 -15.47 0.64 2.62
N HIS A 72 -16.36 0.50 3.62
CA HIS A 72 -16.71 -0.80 4.19
C HIS A 72 -17.42 -1.70 3.17
N ASP A 73 -18.38 -1.16 2.41
CA ASP A 73 -19.08 -1.93 1.37
C ASP A 73 -18.14 -2.30 0.22
N ALA A 74 -17.25 -1.38 -0.17
CA ALA A 74 -16.21 -1.64 -1.16
C ALA A 74 -15.23 -2.75 -0.72
N LEU A 75 -14.81 -2.77 0.55
CA LEU A 75 -13.99 -3.86 1.10
C LEU A 75 -14.70 -5.21 1.03
N ARG A 76 -16.02 -5.26 1.29
CA ARG A 76 -16.81 -6.50 1.15
C ARG A 76 -16.85 -7.00 -0.29
N ILE A 77 -16.96 -6.09 -1.26
CA ILE A 77 -16.88 -6.45 -2.69
C ILE A 77 -15.51 -7.06 -3.00
N LEU A 78 -14.42 -6.41 -2.58
CA LEU A 78 -13.06 -6.94 -2.79
C LEU A 78 -12.86 -8.31 -2.12
N ALA A 79 -13.37 -8.49 -0.90
CA ALA A 79 -13.28 -9.75 -0.16
C ALA A 79 -13.99 -10.90 -0.89
N SER A 80 -15.09 -10.62 -1.59
CA SER A 80 -15.79 -11.65 -2.37
C SER A 80 -14.98 -12.22 -3.53
N TRP A 81 -13.94 -11.52 -4.00
CA TRP A 81 -13.03 -12.03 -5.05
C TRP A 81 -11.87 -12.83 -4.48
N ALA A 82 -11.54 -12.63 -3.20
CA ALA A 82 -10.48 -13.35 -2.51
C ALA A 82 -10.89 -14.78 -2.13
N ASP A 83 -12.17 -15.15 -2.29
CA ASP A 83 -12.70 -16.50 -2.07
C ASP A 83 -12.29 -17.49 -3.18
N ALA A 84 -11.53 -17.05 -4.18
CA ALA A 84 -10.78 -17.97 -5.04
C ALA A 84 -9.70 -18.67 -4.17
N PRO A 85 -9.58 -20.01 -4.20
CA PRO A 85 -8.58 -20.70 -3.38
C PRO A 85 -7.21 -20.09 -3.67
N ALA A 86 -6.59 -19.52 -2.64
CA ALA A 86 -5.21 -19.12 -2.71
C ALA A 86 -4.42 -20.37 -3.06
N ASP A 87 -3.83 -20.40 -4.25
CA ASP A 87 -2.85 -21.41 -4.62
C ASP A 87 -1.66 -21.20 -3.69
N SER A 88 -1.74 -21.83 -2.52
CA SER A 88 -0.69 -21.78 -1.52
C SER A 88 0.50 -22.51 -2.13
N PRO A 89 1.65 -21.85 -2.38
CA PRO A 89 2.86 -22.61 -2.61
C PRO A 89 3.16 -23.34 -1.30
N ALA A 90 2.81 -24.62 -1.27
CA ALA A 90 3.16 -25.51 -0.17
C ALA A 90 4.67 -25.42 0.05
N GLY A 91 5.05 -24.97 1.25
CA GLY A 91 6.39 -25.14 1.82
C GLY A 91 6.41 -26.37 2.70
#